data_AF-A0A8J8AF55-F1
#
_entry.id   AF-A0A8J8AF55-F1
#
_cell.length_a   1.000
_cell.length_b   1.000
_cell.length_c   1.000
_cell.angle_alpha   90.00
_cell.angle_beta   90.00
_cell.angle_gamma   90.00
#
_symmetry.space_group_name_H-M   'P 1'
#
loop_
_entity.id
_entity.type
_entity.pdbx_description
1 polymer ?
#
loop_
_entity_poly.entity_id
_entity_poly.type
_entity_poly.pdbx_seq_one_letter_code
_entity_poly.pdbx_strand_id
1 'polypeptide(L)'
;MRKLTALMILLIVGYMVGIWTFLLFPQILISGGLKALALYVVISAALTVVPYYGLEATKKSRYFFFEYLTKVSRTPGVGISLLMFILIGASLIIYYSSVSLISVFGKSEILYVTLVVVLSLLLSSLILFRAKEKSIVLMGWFSVLFLVFTIISYYQIRSFALTTAEKIIPVKFALDTLTGNIRSTILPVTFPLIMKILLLAFLGLGLGFGFYMVLGTFLPEEADSRVLIGVGYVLQLLIGVLSTYIVIYSLAVSFPGTAVLYGHATINEALGYIGKIAGALLEAKSPQAKTVLYLLMVSVYLAGMTTFIPLIETAGHIISESMQSSRNKSISATLAGVFIVSLILNFSYLRTLFLAMFFSFLGIMVAIETIPLILSGKVLSKGAKMYSSIVGIVALFTGISMVIKIFSLGIWQKLGIMAGIVLVLPLVLNKMLLKTRA
;
A
#
# COMPACT_ATOMS: atom_id res chain seq x y z
N MET A 1 -3.39 23.82 15.78
CA MET A 1 -2.98 24.00 14.37
C MET A 1 -1.70 23.24 14.03
N ARG A 2 -0.50 23.73 14.34
CA ARG A 2 0.79 23.07 13.97
C ARG A 2 0.88 21.59 14.38
N LYS A 3 0.41 21.25 15.58
CA LYS A 3 0.36 19.85 16.09
C LYS A 3 -0.57 18.95 15.26
N LEU A 4 -1.72 19.45 14.81
CA LEU A 4 -2.66 18.70 13.99
C LEU A 4 -2.09 18.48 12.58
N THR A 5 -1.53 19.51 11.96
CA THR A 5 -0.86 19.40 10.64
C THR A 5 0.25 18.36 10.68
N ALA A 6 1.09 18.35 11.72
CA ALA A 6 2.14 17.35 11.88
C ALA A 6 1.59 15.92 12.00
N LEU A 7 0.52 15.71 12.79
CA LEU A 7 -0.14 14.40 12.91
C LEU A 7 -0.78 13.94 11.61
N MET A 8 -1.37 14.85 10.84
CA MET A 8 -1.96 14.55 9.52
C MET A 8 -0.88 14.19 8.50
N ILE A 9 0.26 14.88 8.51
CA ILE A 9 1.43 14.50 7.69
C ILE A 9 1.87 13.09 8.06
N LEU A 10 2.04 12.79 9.35
CA LEU A 10 2.45 11.47 9.82
C LEU A 10 1.46 10.37 9.42
N LEU A 11 0.15 10.65 9.52
CA LEU A 11 -0.91 9.75 9.05
C LEU A 11 -0.77 9.48 7.54
N ILE A 12 -0.60 10.53 6.73
CA ILE A 12 -0.44 10.40 5.27
C ILE A 12 0.82 9.58 4.96
N VAL A 13 1.93 9.81 5.65
CA VAL A 13 3.17 9.03 5.48
C VAL A 13 2.95 7.56 5.83
N GLY A 14 2.33 7.27 6.98
CA GLY A 14 2.04 5.91 7.41
C GLY A 14 1.06 5.19 6.47
N TYR A 15 0.17 5.93 5.82
CA TYR A 15 -0.72 5.40 4.80
C TYR A 15 0.01 5.13 3.47
N MET A 16 0.81 6.10 3.02
CA MET A 16 1.62 6.02 1.80
C MET A 16 2.71 4.94 1.87
N VAL A 17 3.18 4.62 3.07
CA VAL A 17 4.22 3.60 3.28
C VAL A 17 3.59 2.35 3.85
N GLY A 18 3.59 1.28 3.05
CA GLY A 18 3.08 -0.02 3.45
C GLY A 18 4.04 -1.16 3.19
N ILE A 19 3.54 -2.38 3.36
CA ILE A 19 4.29 -3.61 3.07
C ILE A 19 4.82 -3.63 1.62
N TRP A 20 4.06 -3.03 0.70
CA TRP A 20 4.41 -2.92 -0.72
C TRP A 20 5.65 -2.06 -0.96
N THR A 21 5.95 -1.09 -0.09
CA THR A 21 7.16 -0.26 -0.17
C THR A 21 8.42 -1.07 0.14
N PHE A 22 8.33 -2.03 1.07
CA PHE A 22 9.42 -2.98 1.34
C PHE A 22 9.55 -4.05 0.25
N LEU A 23 8.52 -4.23 -0.57
CA LEU A 23 8.51 -5.26 -1.61
C LEU A 23 8.96 -4.74 -2.96
N LEU A 24 8.33 -3.68 -3.46
CA LEU A 24 8.45 -3.24 -4.86
C LEU A 24 9.54 -2.19 -5.04
N PHE A 25 9.79 -1.33 -4.05
CA PHE A 25 10.83 -0.30 -4.14
C PHE A 25 12.24 -0.90 -4.33
N PRO A 26 12.64 -1.94 -3.57
CA PRO A 26 13.92 -2.59 -3.82
C PRO A 26 13.98 -3.24 -5.20
N GLN A 27 12.87 -3.81 -5.70
CA GLN A 27 12.85 -4.43 -7.02
C GLN A 27 13.15 -3.45 -8.15
N ILE A 28 12.54 -2.26 -8.12
CA ILE A 28 12.75 -1.27 -9.19
C ILE A 28 14.19 -0.74 -9.18
N LEU A 29 14.82 -0.61 -8.01
CA LEU A 29 16.19 -0.13 -7.90
C LEU A 29 17.23 -1.20 -8.24
N ILE A 30 17.00 -2.46 -7.86
CA ILE A 30 17.90 -3.57 -8.24
C ILE A 30 17.89 -3.77 -9.76
N SER A 31 16.73 -3.64 -10.39
CA SER A 31 16.57 -3.91 -11.84
C SER A 31 16.85 -2.72 -12.74
N GLY A 32 16.67 -1.48 -12.26
CA GLY A 32 16.79 -0.28 -13.11
C GLY A 32 17.62 0.87 -12.53
N GLY A 33 18.18 0.72 -11.33
CA GLY A 33 19.11 1.68 -10.74
C GLY A 33 18.56 3.11 -10.62
N LEU A 34 19.44 4.09 -10.81
CA LEU A 34 19.11 5.51 -10.68
C LEU A 34 18.14 5.99 -11.77
N LYS A 35 18.16 5.39 -12.96
CA LYS A 35 17.18 5.70 -14.02
C LYS A 35 15.76 5.35 -13.58
N ALA A 36 15.58 4.18 -12.97
CA ALA A 36 14.28 3.78 -12.41
C ALA A 36 13.85 4.69 -11.26
N LEU A 37 14.77 5.10 -10.39
CA LEU A 37 14.48 6.06 -9.32
C LEU A 37 14.01 7.40 -9.88
N ALA A 38 14.74 7.96 -10.85
CA ALA A 38 14.39 9.23 -11.47
C ALA A 38 13.02 9.16 -12.15
N LEU A 39 12.75 8.07 -12.88
CA LEU A 39 11.45 7.86 -13.51
C LEU A 39 10.33 7.71 -12.47
N TYR A 40 10.58 6.98 -11.38
CA TYR A 40 9.63 6.86 -10.28
C TYR A 40 9.32 8.23 -9.67
N VAL A 41 10.33 9.06 -9.38
CA VAL A 41 10.16 10.40 -8.82
C VAL A 41 9.34 11.29 -9.76
N VAL A 42 9.61 11.28 -11.07
CA VAL A 42 8.86 12.08 -12.04
C VAL A 42 7.40 11.62 -12.12
N ILE A 43 7.17 10.31 -12.24
CA ILE A 43 5.83 9.74 -12.35
C ILE A 43 5.03 9.97 -11.06
N SER A 44 5.61 9.64 -9.90
CA SER A 44 4.92 9.79 -8.62
C SER A 44 4.67 11.27 -8.29
N ALA A 45 5.62 12.18 -8.57
CA ALA A 45 5.38 13.62 -8.43
C ALA A 45 4.19 14.09 -9.27
N ALA A 46 4.08 13.67 -10.54
CA ALA A 46 2.93 14.01 -11.37
C ALA A 46 1.62 13.41 -10.83
N LEU A 47 1.67 12.23 -10.23
CA LEU A 47 0.50 11.56 -9.64
C LEU A 47 0.05 12.17 -8.29
N THR A 48 0.90 12.91 -7.56
CA THR A 48 0.52 13.61 -6.31
C THR A 48 -0.65 14.58 -6.48
N VAL A 49 -0.92 14.97 -7.73
CA VAL A 49 -2.06 15.80 -8.12
C VAL A 49 -3.40 15.13 -7.78
N VAL A 50 -3.51 13.80 -7.85
CA VAL A 50 -4.75 13.09 -7.51
C VAL A 50 -5.06 13.14 -6.00
N PRO A 51 -4.12 12.78 -5.09
CA PRO A 51 -4.30 12.99 -3.66
C PRO A 51 -4.68 14.43 -3.31
N TYR A 52 -4.00 15.40 -3.91
CA TYR A 52 -4.27 16.82 -3.68
C TYR A 52 -5.71 17.19 -4.07
N TYR A 53 -6.15 16.86 -5.29
CA TYR A 53 -7.51 17.16 -5.72
C TYR A 53 -8.57 16.31 -5.00
N GLY A 54 -8.23 15.11 -4.56
CA GLY A 54 -9.08 14.29 -3.70
C GLY A 54 -9.42 14.99 -2.39
N LEU A 55 -8.39 15.52 -1.70
CA LEU A 55 -8.59 16.32 -0.48
C LEU A 55 -9.41 17.58 -0.75
N GLU A 56 -9.04 18.33 -1.80
CA GLU A 56 -9.71 19.60 -2.11
C GLU A 56 -11.17 19.42 -2.55
N ALA A 57 -11.51 18.32 -3.22
CA ALA A 57 -12.87 18.08 -3.70
C ALA A 57 -13.88 17.97 -2.55
N THR A 58 -13.57 17.20 -1.50
CA THR A 58 -14.46 17.06 -0.34
C THR A 58 -14.30 18.22 0.64
N LYS A 59 -13.08 18.75 0.83
CA LYS A 59 -12.84 19.93 1.68
C LYS A 59 -13.61 21.17 1.20
N LYS A 60 -13.58 21.47 -0.10
CA LYS A 60 -14.28 22.66 -0.65
C LYS A 60 -15.78 22.47 -0.77
N SER A 61 -16.24 21.25 -1.04
CA SER A 61 -17.67 21.00 -1.21
C SER A 61 -18.42 20.89 0.11
N ARG A 62 -17.71 20.71 1.24
CA ARG A 62 -18.29 20.55 2.60
C ARG A 62 -19.20 19.33 2.75
N TYR A 63 -19.26 18.48 1.73
CA TYR A 63 -20.00 17.23 1.78
C TYR A 63 -19.14 16.12 2.35
N PHE A 64 -19.79 15.22 3.09
CA PHE A 64 -19.22 13.93 3.44
C PHE A 64 -18.93 13.11 2.17
N PHE A 65 -18.10 12.07 2.28
CA PHE A 65 -17.56 11.36 1.13
C PHE A 65 -18.65 10.78 0.21
N PHE A 66 -19.58 10.01 0.75
CA PHE A 66 -20.65 9.37 0.00
C PHE A 66 -21.72 10.39 -0.43
N GLU A 67 -21.89 11.47 0.33
CA GLU A 67 -22.74 12.59 -0.05
C GLU A 67 -22.19 13.33 -1.26
N TYR A 68 -20.87 13.58 -1.30
CA TYR A 68 -20.18 14.14 -2.46
C TYR A 68 -20.39 13.24 -3.69
N LEU A 69 -20.23 11.93 -3.53
CA LEU A 69 -20.45 10.97 -4.62
C LEU A 69 -21.89 10.96 -5.13
N THR A 70 -22.88 11.16 -4.27
CA THR A 70 -24.30 11.12 -4.68
C THR A 70 -24.80 12.44 -5.22
N LYS A 71 -24.49 13.55 -4.55
CA LYS A 71 -25.04 14.89 -4.86
C LYS A 71 -24.21 15.67 -5.86
N VAL A 72 -22.88 15.59 -5.79
CA VAL A 72 -21.98 16.40 -6.62
C VAL A 72 -21.56 15.66 -7.87
N SER A 73 -20.83 14.54 -7.73
CA SER A 73 -20.29 13.82 -8.89
C SER A 73 -21.27 12.82 -9.51
N ARG A 74 -22.37 12.48 -8.81
CA ARG A 74 -23.39 11.51 -9.22
C ARG A 74 -22.80 10.13 -9.58
N THR A 75 -21.86 9.67 -8.77
CA THR A 75 -21.12 8.42 -8.94
C THR A 75 -21.12 7.54 -7.66
N PRO A 76 -22.28 7.22 -7.04
CA PRO A 76 -22.33 6.34 -5.86
C PRO A 76 -21.69 4.96 -6.08
N GLY A 77 -21.71 4.44 -7.32
CA GLY A 77 -21.06 3.19 -7.67
C GLY A 77 -19.55 3.18 -7.35
N VAL A 78 -18.89 4.33 -7.51
CA VAL A 78 -17.46 4.48 -7.18
C VAL A 78 -17.19 4.17 -5.70
N GLY A 79 -18.06 4.62 -4.80
CA GLY A 79 -17.90 4.38 -3.36
C GLY A 79 -17.97 2.88 -3.02
N ILE A 80 -18.89 2.15 -3.65
CA ILE A 80 -19.04 0.71 -3.45
C ILE A 80 -17.85 -0.06 -4.04
N SER A 81 -17.42 0.29 -5.26
CA SER A 81 -16.24 -0.30 -5.89
C SER A 81 -14.99 -0.11 -5.02
N LEU A 82 -14.78 1.11 -4.51
CA LEU A 82 -13.66 1.41 -3.61
C LEU A 82 -13.76 0.61 -2.31
N LEU A 83 -14.95 0.51 -1.70
CA LEU A 83 -15.16 -0.30 -0.50
C LEU A 83 -14.77 -1.77 -0.71
N MET A 84 -15.22 -2.39 -1.79
CA MET A 84 -14.87 -3.78 -2.11
C MET A 84 -13.36 -3.96 -2.28
N PHE A 85 -12.71 -3.02 -2.99
CA PHE A 85 -11.27 -3.05 -3.19
C PHE A 85 -10.48 -2.81 -1.89
N ILE A 86 -10.95 -1.92 -1.01
CA ILE A 86 -10.37 -1.71 0.32
C ILE A 86 -10.44 -3.00 1.13
N LEU A 87 -11.58 -3.71 1.16
CA LEU A 87 -11.70 -4.96 1.91
C LEU A 87 -10.65 -5.99 1.45
N ILE A 88 -10.47 -6.15 0.14
CA ILE A 88 -9.44 -7.03 -0.43
C ILE A 88 -8.03 -6.57 -0.07
N GLY A 89 -7.72 -5.29 -0.31
CA GLY A 89 -6.39 -4.73 -0.08
C GLY A 89 -6.00 -4.78 1.40
N ALA A 90 -6.91 -4.40 2.29
CA ALA A 90 -6.72 -4.46 3.73
C ALA A 90 -6.49 -5.89 4.22
N SER A 91 -7.23 -6.87 3.68
CA SER A 91 -7.02 -8.30 3.99
C SER A 91 -5.66 -8.82 3.51
N LEU A 92 -5.21 -8.43 2.31
CA LEU A 92 -3.88 -8.80 1.84
C LEU A 92 -2.78 -8.17 2.71
N ILE A 93 -2.93 -6.89 3.06
CA ILE A 93 -1.98 -6.17 3.92
C ILE A 93 -1.91 -6.85 5.29
N ILE A 94 -3.03 -7.07 5.97
CA ILE A 94 -3.03 -7.65 7.32
C ILE A 94 -2.51 -9.10 7.31
N TYR A 95 -2.83 -9.88 6.27
CA TYR A 95 -2.36 -11.24 6.12
C TYR A 95 -0.83 -11.28 5.99
N TYR A 96 -0.26 -10.54 5.04
CA TYR A 96 1.19 -10.56 4.81
C TYR A 96 1.99 -9.89 5.93
N SER A 97 1.40 -8.90 6.60
CA SER A 97 1.97 -8.34 7.83
C SER A 97 2.02 -9.40 8.92
N SER A 98 0.95 -10.17 9.09
CA SER A 98 0.89 -11.27 10.06
C SER A 98 1.89 -12.37 9.74
N VAL A 99 2.07 -12.72 8.46
CA VAL A 99 3.12 -13.65 8.00
C VAL A 99 4.52 -13.14 8.39
N SER A 100 4.80 -11.84 8.21
CA SER A 100 6.09 -11.29 8.60
C SER A 100 6.34 -11.42 10.12
N LEU A 101 5.35 -11.06 10.95
CA LEU A 101 5.50 -11.12 12.40
C LEU A 101 5.69 -12.54 12.91
N ILE A 102 4.94 -13.52 12.39
CA ILE A 102 5.05 -14.90 12.85
C ILE A 102 6.36 -15.57 12.40
N SER A 103 6.92 -15.12 11.26
CA SER A 103 8.19 -15.64 10.73
C SER A 103 9.37 -15.42 11.68
N VAL A 104 9.28 -14.47 12.61
CA VAL A 104 10.24 -14.26 13.71
C VAL A 104 10.44 -15.53 14.56
N PHE A 105 9.38 -16.33 14.72
CA PHE A 105 9.40 -17.54 15.53
C PHE A 105 9.73 -18.79 14.72
N GLY A 106 10.10 -18.65 13.44
CA GLY A 106 10.30 -19.78 12.53
C GLY A 106 9.00 -20.55 12.23
N LYS A 107 7.85 -19.95 12.52
CA LYS A 107 6.53 -20.54 12.31
C LYS A 107 5.89 -19.88 11.10
N SER A 108 5.36 -20.69 10.20
CA SER A 108 4.59 -20.21 9.03
C SER A 108 3.31 -21.02 8.80
N GLU A 109 2.91 -21.83 9.78
CA GLU A 109 1.71 -22.65 9.67
C GLU A 109 0.46 -21.76 9.69
N ILE A 110 -0.57 -22.23 8.98
CA ILE A 110 -1.87 -21.55 8.80
C ILE A 110 -2.47 -21.11 10.15
N LEU A 111 -2.40 -21.97 11.17
CA LEU A 111 -2.97 -21.70 12.48
C LEU A 111 -2.33 -20.47 13.14
N TYR A 112 -1.00 -20.36 13.10
CA TYR A 112 -0.29 -19.24 13.71
C TYR A 112 -0.48 -17.94 12.94
N VAL A 113 -0.49 -17.99 11.60
CA VAL A 113 -0.80 -16.80 10.78
C VAL A 113 -2.20 -16.29 11.12
N THR A 114 -3.19 -17.19 11.20
CA THR A 114 -4.58 -16.84 11.53
C THR A 114 -4.68 -16.21 12.92
N LEU A 115 -3.98 -16.76 13.91
CA LEU A 115 -3.95 -16.22 15.26
C LEU A 115 -3.39 -14.79 15.27
N VAL A 116 -2.30 -14.52 14.56
CA VAL A 116 -1.72 -13.17 14.46
C VAL A 116 -2.65 -12.21 13.71
N VAL A 117 -3.37 -12.67 12.68
CA VAL A 117 -4.40 -11.87 12.01
C VAL A 117 -5.49 -11.48 13.02
N VAL A 118 -6.02 -12.43 13.79
CA VAL A 118 -7.04 -12.15 14.82
C VAL A 118 -6.53 -11.15 15.84
N LEU A 119 -5.32 -11.34 16.37
CA LEU A 119 -4.71 -10.40 17.31
C LEU A 119 -4.53 -9.00 16.72
N SER A 120 -4.16 -8.91 15.44
CA SER A 120 -3.97 -7.62 14.76
C SER A 120 -5.30 -6.92 14.49
N LEU A 121 -6.37 -7.66 14.20
CA LEU A 121 -7.73 -7.13 14.08
C LEU A 121 -8.26 -6.65 15.43
N LEU A 122 -8.01 -7.39 16.52
CA LEU A 122 -8.36 -6.97 17.88
C LEU A 122 -7.58 -5.73 18.32
N LEU A 123 -6.28 -5.66 18.00
CA LEU A 123 -5.48 -4.47 18.25
C LEU A 123 -6.04 -3.27 17.47
N SER A 124 -6.38 -3.47 16.20
CA SER A 124 -6.98 -2.43 15.35
C SER A 124 -8.35 -1.98 15.88
N SER A 125 -9.20 -2.92 16.32
CA SER A 125 -10.50 -2.59 16.90
C SER A 125 -10.36 -1.79 18.20
N LEU A 126 -9.40 -2.15 19.06
CA LEU A 126 -9.09 -1.42 20.28
C LEU A 126 -8.66 0.02 19.97
N ILE A 127 -7.78 0.20 18.99
CA ILE A 127 -7.33 1.53 18.54
C ILE A 127 -8.51 2.33 18.00
N LEU A 128 -9.32 1.74 17.10
CA LEU A 128 -10.38 2.45 16.40
C LEU A 128 -11.59 2.77 17.30
N PHE A 129 -11.93 1.92 18.26
CA PHE A 129 -13.08 2.13 19.15
C PHE A 129 -12.76 3.04 20.35
N ARG A 130 -11.57 2.91 20.95
CA ARG A 130 -11.20 3.76 22.11
C ARG A 130 -10.86 5.19 21.70
N ALA A 131 -10.46 5.40 20.46
CA ALA A 131 -9.91 6.68 20.03
C ALA A 131 -10.92 7.59 19.32
N LYS A 132 -12.21 7.57 19.66
CA LYS A 132 -13.30 8.33 18.99
C LYS A 132 -12.87 9.62 18.28
N GLU A 133 -12.22 10.54 18.98
CA GLU A 133 -11.70 11.82 18.44
C GLU A 133 -10.15 11.87 18.30
N LYS A 134 -9.46 10.84 18.80
CA LYS A 134 -7.98 10.74 18.84
C LYS A 134 -7.44 9.64 17.91
N SER A 135 -8.26 9.07 17.03
CA SER A 135 -7.87 8.00 16.11
C SER A 135 -6.71 8.45 15.23
N ILE A 136 -6.81 9.67 14.69
CA ILE A 136 -5.74 10.35 13.93
C ILE A 136 -4.45 10.46 14.75
N VAL A 137 -4.55 10.78 16.06
CA VAL A 137 -3.39 10.92 16.95
C VAL A 137 -2.71 9.56 17.14
N LEU A 138 -3.48 8.50 17.41
CA LEU A 138 -2.92 7.15 17.56
C LEU A 138 -2.31 6.63 16.26
N MET A 139 -2.98 6.84 15.12
CA MET A 139 -2.43 6.48 13.81
C MET A 139 -1.10 7.24 13.54
N GLY A 140 -1.02 8.52 13.92
CA GLY A 140 0.21 9.30 13.89
C GLY A 140 1.33 8.69 14.74
N TRP A 141 1.02 8.22 15.96
CA TRP A 141 2.00 7.54 16.82
C TRP A 141 2.52 6.23 16.24
N PHE A 142 1.66 5.40 15.64
CA PHE A 142 2.10 4.18 14.94
C PHE A 142 3.02 4.52 13.76
N SER A 143 2.76 5.61 13.06
CA SER A 143 3.60 6.10 11.97
C SER A 143 4.98 6.57 12.47
N VAL A 144 5.03 7.25 13.62
CA VAL A 144 6.30 7.61 14.29
C VAL A 144 7.07 6.36 14.72
N LEU A 145 6.39 5.40 15.34
CA LEU A 145 7.01 4.14 15.75
C LEU A 145 7.62 3.42 14.54
N PHE A 146 6.85 3.32 13.46
CA PHE A 146 7.30 2.73 12.20
C PHE A 146 8.52 3.45 11.62
N LEU A 147 8.53 4.79 11.61
CA LEU A 147 9.68 5.59 11.16
C LEU A 147 10.94 5.30 11.99
N VAL A 148 10.82 5.32 13.32
CA VAL A 148 11.92 5.05 14.23
C VAL A 148 12.46 3.63 14.04
N PHE A 149 11.56 2.64 13.96
CA PHE A 149 11.95 1.24 13.70
C PHE A 149 12.63 1.07 12.35
N THR A 150 12.18 1.76 11.31
CA THR A 150 12.80 1.72 9.98
C THR A 150 14.23 2.25 10.02
N ILE A 151 14.46 3.38 10.69
CA ILE A 151 15.80 3.98 10.83
C ILE A 151 16.73 3.05 11.63
N ILE A 152 16.27 2.53 12.77
CA ILE A 152 17.05 1.60 13.60
C ILE A 152 17.38 0.33 12.79
N SER A 153 16.39 -0.21 12.08
CA SER A 153 16.56 -1.39 11.23
C SER A 153 17.62 -1.15 10.15
N TYR A 154 17.59 -0.01 9.47
CA TYR A 154 18.62 0.32 8.47
C TYR A 154 20.04 0.22 9.04
N TYR A 155 20.31 0.87 10.17
CA TYR A 155 21.66 0.87 10.76
C TYR A 155 22.10 -0.51 11.23
N GLN A 156 21.23 -1.23 11.94
CA GLN A 156 21.56 -2.55 12.50
C GLN A 156 21.75 -3.60 11.41
N ILE A 157 20.87 -3.63 10.41
CA ILE A 157 20.94 -4.59 9.30
C ILE A 157 22.14 -4.29 8.41
N ARG A 158 22.43 -3.01 8.13
CA ARG A 158 23.64 -2.60 7.42
C ARG A 158 24.90 -3.04 8.15
N SER A 159 24.99 -2.77 9.45
CA SER A 159 26.16 -3.15 10.25
C SER A 159 26.39 -4.66 10.18
N PHE A 160 25.34 -5.45 10.39
CA PHE A 160 25.41 -6.91 10.32
C PHE A 160 25.88 -7.40 8.93
N ALA A 161 25.30 -6.87 7.85
CA ALA A 161 25.66 -7.26 6.50
C ALA A 161 27.13 -6.94 6.16
N LEU A 162 27.62 -5.77 6.54
CA LEU A 162 29.02 -5.37 6.31
C LEU A 162 29.99 -6.25 7.09
N THR A 163 29.73 -6.50 8.39
CA THR A 163 30.58 -7.40 9.19
C THR A 163 30.57 -8.85 8.69
N THR A 164 29.48 -9.27 8.05
CA THR A 164 29.38 -10.59 7.43
C THR A 164 30.16 -10.65 6.12
N ALA A 165 30.10 -9.58 5.31
CA ALA A 165 30.82 -9.46 4.05
C ALA A 165 32.35 -9.45 4.22
N GLU A 166 32.86 -8.95 5.34
CA GLU A 166 34.29 -9.05 5.67
C GLU A 166 34.77 -10.49 5.80
N LYS A 167 33.87 -11.41 6.19
CA LYS A 167 34.19 -12.81 6.47
C LYS A 167 33.77 -13.76 5.35
N ILE A 168 32.73 -13.42 4.60
CA ILE A 168 32.07 -14.30 3.63
C ILE A 168 32.11 -13.66 2.24
N ILE A 169 33.01 -14.14 1.37
CA ILE A 169 33.24 -13.60 0.02
C ILE A 169 31.96 -13.52 -0.82
N PRO A 170 31.09 -14.55 -0.88
CA PRO A 170 29.82 -14.45 -1.61
C PRO A 170 28.92 -13.30 -1.14
N VAL A 171 28.90 -13.00 0.16
CA VAL A 171 28.10 -11.90 0.72
C VAL A 171 28.67 -10.55 0.28
N LYS A 172 30.00 -10.40 0.31
CA LYS A 172 30.67 -9.20 -0.22
C LYS A 172 30.33 -8.97 -1.69
N PHE A 173 30.49 -9.99 -2.52
CA PHE A 173 30.17 -9.91 -3.94
C PHE A 173 28.70 -9.54 -4.19
N ALA A 174 27.77 -10.14 -3.45
CA ALA A 174 26.35 -9.81 -3.52
C ALA A 174 26.07 -8.35 -3.13
N LEU A 175 26.69 -7.85 -2.06
CA LEU A 175 26.56 -6.44 -1.65
C LEU A 175 27.11 -5.48 -2.69
N ASP A 176 28.32 -5.73 -3.21
CA ASP A 176 28.95 -4.88 -4.21
C ASP A 176 28.11 -4.85 -5.50
N THR A 177 27.57 -6.01 -5.91
CA THR A 177 26.69 -6.12 -7.08
C THR A 177 25.38 -5.36 -6.87
N LEU A 178 24.68 -5.60 -5.76
CA LEU A 178 23.37 -4.98 -5.51
C LEU A 178 23.51 -3.46 -5.31
N THR A 179 24.50 -3.01 -4.53
CA THR A 179 24.75 -1.57 -4.33
C THR A 179 25.25 -0.89 -5.61
N GLY A 180 26.05 -1.60 -6.42
CA GLY A 180 26.44 -1.19 -7.77
C GLY A 180 25.23 -1.00 -8.68
N ASN A 181 24.29 -1.96 -8.69
CA ASN A 181 23.06 -1.87 -9.49
C ASN A 181 22.19 -0.68 -9.10
N ILE A 182 21.95 -0.45 -7.80
CA ILE A 182 21.16 0.70 -7.32
C ILE A 182 21.76 2.03 -7.80
N ARG A 183 23.09 2.14 -7.78
CA ARG A 183 23.82 3.36 -8.15
C ARG A 183 24.06 3.48 -9.66
N SER A 184 23.75 2.43 -10.43
CA SER A 184 24.00 2.39 -11.86
C SER A 184 23.02 3.30 -12.62
N THR A 185 23.55 4.01 -13.62
CA THR A 185 22.78 4.74 -14.63
C THR A 185 22.71 3.98 -15.96
N ILE A 186 23.29 2.79 -16.04
CA ILE A 186 23.45 2.04 -17.29
C ILE A 186 22.31 1.02 -17.48
N LEU A 187 21.69 0.55 -16.39
CA LEU A 187 20.64 -0.46 -16.43
C LEU A 187 19.46 -0.04 -17.33
N PRO A 188 18.91 -0.96 -18.16
CA PRO A 188 17.89 -0.65 -19.13
C PRO A 188 16.52 -0.44 -18.47
N VAL A 189 15.80 0.60 -18.91
CA VAL A 189 14.41 0.82 -18.52
C VAL A 189 13.50 0.06 -19.48
N THR A 190 13.03 -1.11 -19.06
CA THR A 190 12.14 -1.96 -19.85
C THR A 190 10.67 -1.68 -19.57
N PHE A 191 9.76 -2.02 -20.48
CA PHE A 191 8.32 -1.85 -20.27
C PHE A 191 7.80 -2.56 -19.00
N PRO A 192 8.21 -3.81 -18.67
CA PRO A 192 7.82 -4.44 -17.40
C PRO A 192 8.26 -3.67 -16.16
N LEU A 193 9.42 -2.99 -16.22
CA LEU A 193 9.92 -2.15 -15.14
C LEU A 193 9.09 -0.85 -15.02
N ILE A 194 8.71 -0.22 -16.14
CA ILE A 194 7.81 0.94 -16.14
C ILE A 194 6.47 0.57 -15.49
N MET A 195 5.90 -0.60 -15.81
CA MET A 195 4.67 -1.07 -15.16
C MET A 195 4.84 -1.28 -13.65
N LYS A 196 5.97 -1.86 -13.20
CA LYS A 196 6.28 -1.98 -11.76
C LYS A 196 6.41 -0.60 -11.08
N ILE A 197 7.04 0.36 -11.75
CA ILE A 197 7.18 1.75 -11.26
C ILE A 197 5.81 2.40 -11.10
N LEU A 198 4.91 2.25 -12.08
CA LEU A 198 3.54 2.79 -12.00
C LEU A 198 2.73 2.14 -10.87
N LEU A 199 2.80 0.81 -10.72
CA LEU A 199 2.14 0.11 -9.60
C LEU A 199 2.67 0.59 -8.24
N LEU A 200 3.98 0.74 -8.10
CA LEU A 200 4.59 1.28 -6.90
C LEU A 200 4.19 2.73 -6.67
N ALA A 201 4.04 3.54 -7.72
CA ALA A 201 3.59 4.92 -7.58
C ALA A 201 2.13 4.99 -7.11
N PHE A 202 1.26 4.12 -7.63
CA PHE A 202 -0.12 4.01 -7.17
C PHE A 202 -0.20 3.56 -5.72
N LEU A 203 0.50 2.50 -5.33
CA LEU A 203 0.50 2.01 -3.94
C LEU A 203 1.20 2.97 -2.98
N GLY A 204 2.34 3.52 -3.38
CA GLY A 204 3.14 4.44 -2.57
C GLY A 204 2.44 5.78 -2.35
N LEU A 205 1.54 6.19 -3.25
CA LEU A 205 0.67 7.34 -3.02
C LEU A 205 -0.68 6.95 -2.43
N GLY A 206 -0.97 5.66 -2.21
CA GLY A 206 -2.25 5.20 -1.67
C GLY A 206 -3.45 5.49 -2.59
N LEU A 207 -3.25 5.40 -3.89
CA LEU A 207 -4.32 5.56 -4.89
C LEU A 207 -5.10 4.25 -5.07
N GLY A 208 -6.35 4.38 -5.51
CA GLY A 208 -7.30 3.30 -5.73
C GLY A 208 -8.17 2.97 -4.51
N PHE A 209 -8.01 3.70 -3.41
CA PHE A 209 -8.73 3.43 -2.15
C PHE A 209 -9.65 4.56 -1.70
N GLY A 210 -9.67 5.72 -2.37
CA GLY A 210 -10.53 6.84 -1.97
C GLY A 210 -10.14 7.52 -0.65
N PHE A 211 -8.99 7.16 -0.08
CA PHE A 211 -8.53 7.64 1.22
C PHE A 211 -8.49 9.16 1.28
N TYR A 212 -7.93 9.84 0.27
CA TYR A 212 -7.80 11.30 0.27
C TYR A 212 -9.13 12.03 0.17
N MET A 213 -10.11 11.47 -0.56
CA MET A 213 -11.45 12.05 -0.59
C MET A 213 -12.13 11.92 0.77
N VAL A 214 -11.99 10.77 1.45
CA VAL A 214 -12.49 10.63 2.83
C VAL A 214 -11.75 11.55 3.79
N LEU A 215 -10.42 11.64 3.70
CA LEU A 215 -9.62 12.49 4.58
C LEU A 215 -9.98 13.98 4.45
N GLY A 216 -10.32 14.43 3.24
CA GLY A 216 -10.70 15.82 2.97
C GLY A 216 -11.97 16.27 3.70
N THR A 217 -12.86 15.35 4.11
CA THR A 217 -14.07 15.69 4.88
C THR A 217 -13.75 16.12 6.31
N PHE A 218 -12.59 15.69 6.85
CA PHE A 218 -12.15 15.99 8.22
C PHE A 218 -11.14 17.14 8.30
N LEU A 219 -10.69 17.67 7.16
CA LEU A 219 -9.69 18.72 7.12
C LEU A 219 -10.31 20.11 7.37
N PRO A 220 -9.75 20.90 8.30
CA PRO A 220 -10.10 22.32 8.45
C PRO A 220 -9.85 23.11 7.15
N GLU A 221 -10.56 24.22 6.94
CA GLU A 221 -10.38 25.08 5.75
C GLU A 221 -8.97 25.62 5.64
N GLU A 222 -8.37 25.94 6.78
CA GLU A 222 -7.06 26.56 6.90
C GLU A 222 -5.92 25.55 6.71
N ALA A 223 -6.21 24.26 6.63
CA ALA A 223 -5.20 23.23 6.41
C ALA A 223 -4.70 23.26 4.96
N ASP A 224 -3.38 23.46 4.80
CA ASP A 224 -2.74 23.49 3.48
C ASP A 224 -2.52 22.06 2.95
N SER A 225 -3.41 21.64 2.05
CA SER A 225 -3.34 20.34 1.37
C SER A 225 -2.05 20.15 0.57
N ARG A 226 -1.41 21.22 0.07
CA ARG A 226 -0.14 21.13 -0.67
C ARG A 226 0.99 20.71 0.25
N VAL A 227 1.04 21.29 1.45
CA VAL A 227 2.03 20.91 2.46
C VAL A 227 1.79 19.49 2.94
N LEU A 228 0.54 19.11 3.19
CA LEU A 228 0.19 17.75 3.63
C LEU A 228 0.66 16.69 2.63
N ILE A 229 0.31 16.84 1.35
CA ILE A 229 0.71 15.88 0.30
C ILE A 229 2.19 15.98 -0.02
N GLY A 230 2.75 17.20 -0.12
CA GLY A 230 4.15 17.42 -0.49
C GLY A 230 5.12 16.84 0.53
N VAL A 231 4.91 17.12 1.83
CA VAL A 231 5.75 16.55 2.90
C VAL A 231 5.54 15.04 3.01
N GLY A 232 4.29 14.58 2.89
CA GLY A 232 3.97 13.14 2.89
C GLY A 232 4.72 12.38 1.81
N TYR A 233 4.71 12.91 0.59
CA TYR A 233 5.42 12.37 -0.57
C TYR A 233 6.93 12.32 -0.37
N VAL A 234 7.55 13.41 0.10
CA VAL A 234 9.01 13.44 0.33
C VAL A 234 9.42 12.41 1.38
N LEU A 235 8.67 12.29 2.48
CA LEU A 235 8.95 11.29 3.51
C LEU A 235 8.74 9.87 3.00
N GLN A 236 7.70 9.62 2.20
CA GLN A 236 7.49 8.32 1.56
C GLN A 236 8.66 7.93 0.65
N LEU A 237 9.20 8.87 -0.14
CA LEU A 237 10.37 8.64 -0.98
C LEU A 237 11.59 8.23 -0.17
N LEU A 238 11.88 8.97 0.91
CA LEU A 238 13.01 8.68 1.79
C LEU A 238 12.89 7.28 2.41
N ILE A 239 11.69 6.91 2.86
CA ILE A 239 11.44 5.59 3.42
C ILE A 239 11.54 4.49 2.36
N GLY A 240 11.12 4.74 1.11
CA GLY A 240 11.31 3.79 0.00
C GLY A 240 12.78 3.52 -0.32
N VAL A 241 13.62 4.55 -0.26
CA VAL A 241 15.08 4.38 -0.41
C VAL A 241 15.65 3.61 0.78
N LEU A 242 15.26 3.94 2.01
CA LEU A 242 15.70 3.21 3.20
C LEU A 242 15.26 1.74 3.20
N SER A 243 14.01 1.45 2.82
CA SER A 243 13.49 0.08 2.71
C SER A 243 14.28 -0.73 1.68
N THR A 244 14.73 -0.09 0.61
CA THR A 244 15.59 -0.72 -0.40
C THR A 244 16.90 -1.19 0.18
N TYR A 245 17.60 -0.33 0.92
CA TYR A 245 18.84 -0.72 1.57
C TYR A 245 18.62 -1.82 2.61
N ILE A 246 17.57 -1.70 3.44
CA ILE A 246 17.20 -2.74 4.41
C ILE A 246 17.07 -4.10 3.72
N VAL A 247 16.27 -4.17 2.65
CA VAL A 247 15.99 -5.42 1.94
C VAL A 247 17.24 -5.95 1.23
N ILE A 248 18.05 -5.10 0.62
CA ILE A 248 19.27 -5.53 -0.10
C ILE A 248 20.32 -6.07 0.86
N TYR A 249 20.52 -5.42 2.01
CA TYR A 249 21.41 -5.93 3.04
C TYR A 249 20.93 -7.28 3.57
N SER A 250 19.62 -7.45 3.79
CA SER A 250 19.06 -8.75 4.17
C SER A 250 19.21 -9.81 3.08
N LEU A 251 18.92 -9.48 1.82
CA LEU A 251 19.05 -10.41 0.69
C LEU A 251 20.48 -10.85 0.46
N ALA A 252 21.46 -9.94 0.56
CA ALA A 252 22.86 -10.27 0.35
C ALA A 252 23.39 -11.27 1.39
N VAL A 253 22.94 -11.14 2.64
CA VAL A 253 23.31 -12.07 3.71
C VAL A 253 22.57 -13.40 3.56
N SER A 254 21.27 -13.37 3.26
CA SER A 254 20.44 -14.57 3.21
C SER A 254 20.63 -15.39 1.92
N PHE A 255 20.84 -14.73 0.79
CA PHE A 255 20.84 -15.35 -0.55
C PHE A 255 21.95 -14.78 -1.46
N PRO A 256 23.23 -14.80 -1.07
CA PRO A 256 24.29 -14.12 -1.80
C PRO A 256 24.39 -14.53 -3.28
N GLY A 257 24.13 -15.80 -3.61
CA GLY A 257 24.18 -16.28 -5.00
C GLY A 257 22.98 -15.91 -5.88
N THR A 258 21.83 -15.53 -5.30
CA THR A 258 20.58 -15.33 -6.04
C THR A 258 19.87 -14.02 -5.70
N ALA A 259 20.45 -13.15 -4.86
CA ALA A 259 19.85 -11.91 -4.41
C ALA A 259 19.44 -10.97 -5.56
N VAL A 260 20.19 -10.94 -6.66
CA VAL A 260 19.87 -10.13 -7.84
C VAL A 260 18.56 -10.55 -8.51
N LEU A 261 18.19 -11.83 -8.42
CA LEU A 261 16.94 -12.35 -8.99
C LEU A 261 15.70 -11.73 -8.34
N TYR A 262 15.83 -11.19 -7.12
CA TYR A 262 14.74 -10.48 -6.45
C TYR A 262 14.20 -9.31 -7.29
N GLY A 263 15.06 -8.58 -8.02
CA GLY A 263 14.65 -7.46 -8.89
C GLY A 263 13.65 -7.88 -9.98
N HIS A 264 13.77 -9.12 -10.45
CA HIS A 264 12.93 -9.68 -11.51
C HIS A 264 11.79 -10.55 -11.01
N ALA A 265 11.74 -10.84 -9.71
CA ALA A 265 10.70 -11.66 -9.10
C ALA A 265 9.30 -11.11 -9.39
N THR A 266 8.36 -12.04 -9.62
CA THR A 266 6.93 -11.78 -9.60
C THR A 266 6.49 -11.37 -8.19
N ILE A 267 5.29 -10.81 -8.06
CA ILE A 267 4.77 -10.35 -6.78
C ILE A 267 4.65 -11.51 -5.78
N ASN A 268 4.17 -12.67 -6.24
CA ASN A 268 4.05 -13.86 -5.40
C ASN A 268 5.42 -14.35 -4.91
N GLU A 269 6.42 -14.38 -5.79
CA GLU A 269 7.79 -14.76 -5.43
C GLU A 269 8.39 -13.78 -4.44
N ALA A 270 8.22 -12.47 -4.68
CA ALA A 270 8.70 -11.41 -3.81
C ALA A 270 8.15 -11.54 -2.38
N LEU A 271 6.85 -11.85 -2.25
CA LEU A 271 6.22 -12.10 -0.96
C LEU A 271 6.80 -13.35 -0.28
N GLY A 272 7.16 -14.37 -1.06
CA GLY A 272 7.87 -15.54 -0.58
C GLY A 272 9.26 -15.22 -0.02
N TYR A 273 9.96 -14.20 -0.54
CA TYR A 273 11.28 -13.80 -0.02
C TYR A 273 11.22 -13.30 1.42
N ILE A 274 10.10 -12.74 1.90
CA ILE A 274 9.97 -12.31 3.30
C ILE A 274 10.18 -13.50 4.25
N GLY A 275 9.47 -14.61 4.01
CA GLY A 275 9.61 -15.84 4.80
C GLY A 275 10.96 -16.50 4.60
N LYS A 276 11.50 -16.50 3.37
CA LYS A 276 12.83 -17.07 3.09
C LYS A 276 13.94 -16.32 3.82
N ILE A 277 13.94 -14.98 3.81
CA ILE A 277 14.90 -14.16 4.56
C ILE A 277 14.81 -14.49 6.06
N ALA A 278 13.60 -14.62 6.59
CA ALA A 278 13.41 -14.98 7.99
C ALA A 278 14.02 -16.34 8.33
N GLY A 279 13.76 -17.37 7.50
CA GLY A 279 14.35 -18.70 7.66
C GLY A 279 15.89 -18.67 7.65
N ALA A 280 16.50 -17.97 6.68
CA ALA A 280 17.95 -17.85 6.59
C ALA A 280 18.57 -17.15 7.82
N LEU A 281 17.91 -16.13 8.36
CA LEU A 281 18.38 -15.43 9.57
C LEU A 281 18.23 -16.29 10.84
N LEU A 282 17.22 -17.14 10.91
CA LEU A 282 17.06 -18.11 12.01
C LEU A 282 18.16 -19.18 11.98
N GLU A 283 18.50 -19.68 10.79
CA GLU A 283 19.54 -20.68 10.60
C GLU A 283 20.93 -20.16 10.97
N ALA A 284 21.20 -18.87 10.78
CA ALA A 284 22.48 -18.24 11.12
C ALA A 284 22.82 -18.29 12.62
N LYS A 285 21.82 -18.51 13.50
CA LYS A 285 21.95 -18.72 14.97
C LYS A 285 22.78 -17.68 15.75
N SER A 286 23.12 -16.54 15.18
CA SER A 286 23.89 -15.49 15.86
C SER A 286 22.98 -14.49 16.58
N PRO A 287 23.41 -13.87 17.71
CA PRO A 287 22.63 -12.84 18.39
C PRO A 287 22.27 -11.67 17.48
N GLN A 288 23.21 -11.24 16.63
CA GLN A 288 22.99 -10.16 15.67
C GLN A 288 21.97 -10.55 14.59
N ALA A 289 22.02 -11.78 14.06
CA ALA A 289 21.04 -12.27 13.09
C ALA A 289 19.61 -12.30 13.69
N LYS A 290 19.47 -12.69 14.96
CA LYS A 290 18.20 -12.60 15.68
C LYS A 290 17.72 -11.16 15.78
N THR A 291 18.57 -10.22 16.20
CA THR A 291 18.21 -8.79 16.26
C THR A 291 17.75 -8.27 14.89
N VAL A 292 18.48 -8.61 13.82
CA VAL A 292 18.13 -8.25 12.44
C VAL A 292 16.79 -8.86 12.01
N LEU A 293 16.53 -10.13 12.34
CA LEU A 293 15.25 -10.79 12.09
C LEU A 293 14.09 -10.05 12.77
N TYR A 294 14.20 -9.79 14.06
CA TYR A 294 13.18 -9.06 14.82
C TYR A 294 12.93 -7.68 14.22
N LEU A 295 13.99 -6.91 13.97
CA LEU A 295 13.88 -5.56 13.43
C LEU A 295 13.23 -5.54 12.04
N LEU A 296 13.64 -6.42 11.14
CA LEU A 296 13.08 -6.50 9.80
C LEU A 296 11.60 -6.90 9.83
N MET A 297 11.28 -8.01 10.49
CA MET A 297 9.91 -8.55 10.50
C MET A 297 8.93 -7.64 11.23
N VAL A 298 9.34 -7.04 12.35
CA VAL A 298 8.51 -6.07 13.08
C VAL A 298 8.33 -4.79 12.25
N SER A 299 9.36 -4.31 11.53
CA SER A 299 9.21 -3.15 10.64
C SER A 299 8.23 -3.40 9.50
N VAL A 300 8.28 -4.60 8.89
CA VAL A 300 7.34 -5.02 7.84
C VAL A 300 5.91 -5.13 8.39
N TYR A 301 5.73 -5.70 9.59
CA TYR A 301 4.44 -5.76 10.28
C TYR A 301 3.89 -4.36 10.57
N LEU A 302 4.71 -3.47 11.13
CA LEU A 302 4.32 -2.10 11.45
C LEU A 302 3.96 -1.30 10.18
N ALA A 303 4.71 -1.46 9.10
CA ALA A 303 4.41 -0.84 7.81
C ALA A 303 3.02 -1.23 7.31
N GLY A 304 2.65 -2.51 7.43
CA GLY A 304 1.32 -2.94 7.06
C GLY A 304 0.23 -2.42 8.00
N MET A 305 0.48 -2.38 9.31
CA MET A 305 -0.48 -1.83 10.29
C MET A 305 -0.74 -0.33 10.08
N THR A 306 0.29 0.46 9.72
CA THR A 306 0.15 1.90 9.45
C THR A 306 -0.67 2.19 8.20
N THR A 307 -0.69 1.30 7.21
CA THR A 307 -1.61 1.40 6.05
C THR A 307 -2.98 0.78 6.35
N PHE A 308 -3.01 -0.33 7.07
CA PHE A 308 -4.24 -1.07 7.37
C PHE A 308 -5.24 -0.24 8.16
N ILE A 309 -4.82 0.42 9.23
CA ILE A 309 -5.71 1.16 10.12
C ILE A 309 -6.44 2.30 9.37
N PRO A 310 -5.77 3.17 8.59
CA PRO A 310 -6.44 4.16 7.74
C PRO A 310 -7.39 3.57 6.70
N LEU A 311 -7.09 2.41 6.12
CA LEU A 311 -7.99 1.73 5.19
C LEU A 311 -9.28 1.28 5.87
N ILE A 312 -9.20 0.74 7.09
CA ILE A 312 -10.38 0.37 7.87
C ILE A 312 -11.21 1.60 8.22
N GLU A 313 -10.57 2.71 8.60
CA GLU A 313 -11.29 3.96 8.87
C GLU A 313 -12.01 4.47 7.61
N THR A 314 -11.33 4.43 6.46
CA THR A 314 -11.89 4.83 5.15
C THR A 314 -13.11 3.99 4.80
N ALA A 315 -13.00 2.66 4.85
CA ALA A 315 -14.12 1.76 4.59
C ALA A 315 -15.25 1.91 5.63
N GLY A 316 -14.90 2.15 6.90
CA GLY A 316 -15.85 2.44 7.97
C GLY A 316 -16.68 3.69 7.67
N HIS A 317 -16.06 4.76 7.16
CA HIS A 317 -16.75 5.97 6.72
C HIS A 317 -17.65 5.71 5.51
N ILE A 318 -17.17 4.98 4.50
CA ILE A 318 -17.99 4.63 3.34
C ILE A 318 -19.25 3.87 3.77
N ILE A 319 -19.11 2.88 4.66
CA ILE A 319 -20.25 2.11 5.18
C ILE A 319 -21.17 2.99 6.05
N SER A 320 -20.61 3.78 6.96
CA SER A 320 -21.37 4.66 7.87
C SER A 320 -22.25 5.64 7.10
N GLU A 321 -21.70 6.27 6.06
CA GLU A 321 -22.43 7.28 5.28
C GLU A 321 -23.40 6.66 4.27
N SER A 322 -23.05 5.53 3.65
CA SER A 322 -23.93 4.85 2.69
C SER A 322 -25.13 4.21 3.36
N MET A 323 -24.92 3.57 4.52
CA MET A 323 -25.96 2.85 5.28
C MET A 323 -26.58 3.69 6.41
N GLN A 324 -26.17 4.95 6.60
CA GLN A 324 -26.59 5.80 7.71
C GLN A 324 -26.44 5.13 9.09
N SER A 325 -25.35 4.38 9.26
CA SER A 325 -25.07 3.59 10.46
C SER A 325 -24.01 4.27 11.33
N SER A 326 -23.98 3.92 12.63
CA SER A 326 -22.99 4.51 13.54
C SER A 326 -21.58 4.02 13.22
N ARG A 327 -20.57 4.90 13.39
CA ARG A 327 -19.15 4.61 13.14
C ARG A 327 -18.70 3.26 13.71
N ASN A 328 -19.08 2.94 14.95
CA ASN A 328 -18.68 1.68 15.59
C ASN A 328 -19.25 0.46 14.86
N LYS A 329 -20.53 0.50 14.45
CA LYS A 329 -21.15 -0.60 13.69
C LYS A 329 -20.47 -0.76 12.32
N SER A 330 -20.15 0.34 11.66
CA SER A 330 -19.48 0.33 10.36
C SER A 330 -18.07 -0.23 10.43
N ILE A 331 -17.26 0.22 11.40
CA ILE A 331 -15.90 -0.31 11.62
C ILE A 331 -15.95 -1.80 11.96
N SER A 332 -16.90 -2.23 12.80
CA SER A 332 -17.10 -3.67 13.07
C SER A 332 -17.43 -4.46 11.80
N ALA A 333 -18.31 -3.94 10.95
CA ALA A 333 -18.65 -4.57 9.67
C ALA A 333 -17.44 -4.66 8.74
N THR A 334 -16.64 -3.60 8.64
CA THR A 334 -15.39 -3.59 7.87
C THR A 334 -14.41 -4.64 8.39
N LEU A 335 -14.16 -4.66 9.70
CA LEU A 335 -13.26 -5.63 10.33
C LEU A 335 -13.75 -7.08 10.14
N ALA A 336 -15.06 -7.32 10.21
CA ALA A 336 -15.65 -8.63 9.93
C ALA A 336 -15.44 -9.05 8.47
N GLY A 337 -15.66 -8.14 7.51
CA GLY A 337 -15.37 -8.39 6.10
C GLY A 337 -13.90 -8.72 5.86
N VAL A 338 -12.99 -7.95 6.47
CA VAL A 338 -11.55 -8.20 6.39
C VAL A 338 -11.17 -9.54 7.02
N PHE A 339 -11.78 -9.90 8.16
CA PHE A 339 -11.55 -11.18 8.81
C PHE A 339 -11.93 -12.35 7.90
N ILE A 340 -13.13 -12.31 7.30
CA ILE A 340 -13.62 -13.35 6.38
C ILE A 340 -12.66 -13.52 5.21
N VAL A 341 -12.28 -12.43 4.54
CA VAL A 341 -11.34 -12.51 3.41
C VAL A 341 -9.96 -13.00 3.88
N SER A 342 -9.49 -12.58 5.06
CA SER A 342 -8.20 -13.05 5.60
C SER A 342 -8.20 -14.55 5.92
N LEU A 343 -9.31 -15.12 6.37
CA LEU A 343 -9.46 -16.58 6.53
C LEU A 343 -9.34 -17.30 5.19
N ILE A 344 -9.93 -16.74 4.13
CA ILE A 344 -9.86 -17.27 2.77
C ILE A 344 -8.40 -17.27 2.25
N LEU A 345 -7.60 -16.27 2.62
CA LEU A 345 -6.19 -16.15 2.23
C LEU A 345 -5.27 -17.25 2.81
N ASN A 346 -5.75 -18.06 3.77
CA ASN A 346 -5.00 -19.22 4.24
C ASN A 346 -4.84 -20.32 3.18
N PHE A 347 -5.75 -20.37 2.20
CA PHE A 347 -5.64 -21.29 1.08
C PHE A 347 -4.72 -20.71 0.00
N SER A 348 -3.61 -21.40 -0.30
CA SER A 348 -2.56 -20.91 -1.22
C SER A 348 -3.08 -20.50 -2.59
N TYR A 349 -4.01 -21.27 -3.15
CA TYR A 349 -4.67 -21.01 -4.43
C TYR A 349 -5.53 -19.75 -4.41
N LEU A 350 -6.34 -19.58 -3.36
CA LEU A 350 -7.18 -18.39 -3.20
C LEU A 350 -6.32 -17.16 -2.91
N ARG A 351 -5.25 -17.29 -2.12
CA ARG A 351 -4.28 -16.21 -1.93
C ARG A 351 -3.68 -15.72 -3.25
N THR A 352 -3.33 -16.65 -4.15
CA THR A 352 -2.84 -16.32 -5.49
C THR A 352 -3.91 -15.60 -6.33
N LEU A 353 -5.17 -16.05 -6.23
CA LEU A 353 -6.32 -15.42 -6.88
C LEU A 353 -6.52 -13.97 -6.40
N PHE A 354 -6.54 -13.74 -5.08
CA PHE A 354 -6.74 -12.40 -4.51
C PHE A 354 -5.58 -11.44 -4.83
N LEU A 355 -4.34 -11.92 -4.85
CA LEU A 355 -3.19 -11.12 -5.31
C LEU A 355 -3.30 -10.74 -6.78
N ALA A 356 -3.66 -11.71 -7.64
CA ALA A 356 -3.88 -11.46 -9.06
C ALA A 356 -4.98 -10.42 -9.26
N MET A 357 -6.10 -10.55 -8.55
CA MET A 357 -7.19 -9.58 -8.56
C MET A 357 -6.71 -8.19 -8.13
N PHE A 358 -6.06 -8.08 -6.97
CA PHE A 358 -5.63 -6.81 -6.41
C PHE A 358 -4.65 -6.07 -7.35
N PHE A 359 -3.61 -6.74 -7.83
CA PHE A 359 -2.58 -6.09 -8.66
C PHE A 359 -3.00 -5.89 -10.12
N SER A 360 -3.92 -6.68 -10.65
CA SER A 360 -4.48 -6.43 -11.99
C SER A 360 -5.47 -5.27 -11.98
N PHE A 361 -6.29 -5.15 -10.94
CA PHE A 361 -7.30 -4.10 -10.84
C PHE A 361 -6.81 -2.81 -10.19
N LEU A 362 -5.62 -2.77 -9.57
CA LEU A 362 -5.12 -1.54 -8.93
C LEU A 362 -5.17 -0.33 -9.88
N GLY A 363 -4.62 -0.43 -11.09
CA GLY A 363 -4.66 0.68 -12.06
C GLY A 363 -6.09 1.05 -12.48
N ILE A 364 -6.97 0.06 -12.59
CA ILE A 364 -8.40 0.29 -12.88
C ILE A 364 -9.07 1.03 -11.72
N MET A 365 -8.78 0.65 -10.47
CA MET A 365 -9.33 1.29 -9.28
C MET A 365 -8.82 2.72 -9.11
N VAL A 366 -7.55 3.00 -9.46
CA VAL A 366 -7.04 4.37 -9.54
C VAL A 366 -7.81 5.17 -10.59
N ALA A 367 -8.06 4.60 -11.78
CA ALA A 367 -8.87 5.27 -12.80
C ALA A 367 -10.30 5.55 -12.30
N ILE A 368 -10.91 4.59 -11.60
CA ILE A 368 -12.24 4.73 -10.98
C ILE A 368 -12.25 5.85 -9.94
N GLU A 369 -11.20 5.96 -9.11
CA GLU A 369 -11.06 7.03 -8.12
C GLU A 369 -10.97 8.42 -8.76
N THR A 370 -10.48 8.54 -10.00
CA THR A 370 -10.46 9.83 -10.71
C THR A 370 -11.82 10.30 -11.20
N ILE A 371 -12.80 9.39 -11.38
CA ILE A 371 -14.11 9.72 -11.96
C ILE A 371 -14.84 10.83 -11.18
N PRO A 372 -14.96 10.75 -9.84
CA PRO A 372 -15.59 11.82 -9.06
C PRO A 372 -14.86 13.17 -9.14
N LEU A 373 -13.55 13.17 -9.41
CA LEU A 373 -12.76 14.40 -9.57
C LEU A 373 -13.06 15.07 -10.91
N ILE A 374 -13.19 14.27 -11.97
CA ILE A 374 -13.55 14.71 -13.32
C ILE A 374 -14.98 15.28 -13.34
N LEU A 375 -15.90 14.59 -12.66
CA LEU A 375 -17.33 14.92 -12.61
C LEU A 375 -17.72 15.88 -11.47
N SER A 376 -16.74 16.52 -10.82
CA SER A 376 -16.89 17.39 -9.64
C SER A 376 -17.69 18.69 -9.81
N GLY A 377 -18.42 18.88 -10.92
CA GLY A 377 -19.20 20.12 -11.14
C GLY A 377 -18.33 21.38 -11.14
N LYS A 378 -18.69 22.41 -10.35
CA LYS A 378 -17.89 23.64 -10.22
C LYS A 378 -16.86 23.60 -9.06
N VAL A 379 -16.79 22.48 -8.32
CA VAL A 379 -15.93 22.37 -7.12
C VAL A 379 -14.44 22.42 -7.50
N LEU A 380 -14.06 21.74 -8.58
CA LEU A 380 -12.70 21.74 -9.12
C LEU A 380 -12.62 22.54 -10.42
N SER A 381 -11.44 23.13 -10.67
CA SER A 381 -11.16 23.92 -11.87
C SER A 381 -11.12 23.04 -13.14
N LYS A 382 -11.26 23.65 -14.32
CA LYS A 382 -11.11 22.93 -15.60
C LYS A 382 -9.74 22.24 -15.73
N GLY A 383 -8.67 22.91 -15.30
CA GLY A 383 -7.32 22.35 -15.27
C GLY A 383 -7.25 21.10 -14.38
N ALA A 384 -7.80 21.17 -13.17
CA ALA A 384 -7.83 20.02 -12.26
C ALA A 384 -8.52 18.79 -12.87
N LYS A 385 -9.66 19.01 -13.53
CA LYS A 385 -10.39 17.93 -14.23
C LYS A 385 -9.58 17.33 -15.37
N MET A 386 -8.93 18.17 -16.17
CA MET A 386 -8.07 17.71 -17.26
C MET A 386 -6.92 16.84 -16.74
N TYR A 387 -6.23 17.28 -15.67
CA TYR A 387 -5.17 16.48 -15.04
C TYR A 387 -5.71 15.16 -14.49
N SER A 388 -6.85 15.18 -13.79
CA SER A 388 -7.50 13.95 -13.30
C SER A 388 -7.87 12.99 -14.44
N SER A 389 -8.33 13.50 -15.59
CA SER A 389 -8.59 12.68 -16.79
C SER A 389 -7.33 12.05 -17.36
N ILE A 390 -6.23 12.80 -17.47
CA ILE A 390 -4.95 12.27 -17.95
C ILE A 390 -4.46 11.15 -17.03
N VAL A 391 -4.47 11.37 -15.72
CA VAL A 391 -4.09 10.34 -14.74
C VAL A 391 -5.02 9.14 -14.82
N GLY A 392 -6.34 9.35 -14.97
CA GLY A 392 -7.31 8.28 -15.14
C GLY A 392 -7.04 7.41 -16.38
N ILE A 393 -6.66 8.02 -17.51
CA ILE A 393 -6.29 7.30 -18.74
C ILE A 393 -5.00 6.49 -18.54
N VAL A 394 -3.96 7.09 -17.96
CA VAL A 394 -2.69 6.39 -17.66
C VAL A 394 -2.92 5.22 -16.71
N ALA A 395 -3.73 5.43 -15.67
CA ALA A 395 -4.09 4.41 -14.70
C ALA A 395 -4.88 3.26 -15.35
N LEU A 396 -5.85 3.57 -16.21
CA LEU A 396 -6.62 2.57 -16.96
C LEU A 396 -5.73 1.77 -17.89
N PHE A 397 -4.84 2.42 -18.64
CA PHE A 397 -3.87 1.74 -19.51
C PHE A 397 -2.95 0.81 -18.71
N THR A 398 -2.47 1.27 -17.54
CA THR A 398 -1.67 0.46 -16.62
C THR A 398 -2.45 -0.75 -16.12
N GLY A 399 -3.71 -0.55 -15.72
CA GLY A 399 -4.60 -1.62 -15.27
C GLY A 399 -4.85 -2.67 -16.35
N ILE A 400 -5.21 -2.26 -17.56
CA ILE A 400 -5.41 -3.17 -18.70
C ILE A 400 -4.13 -3.94 -19.02
N SER A 401 -2.98 -3.27 -19.04
CA SER A 401 -1.68 -3.91 -19.27
C SER A 401 -1.37 -4.97 -18.21
N MET A 402 -1.71 -4.70 -16.95
CA MET A 402 -1.54 -5.65 -15.85
C MET A 402 -2.52 -6.83 -15.93
N VAL A 403 -3.77 -6.59 -16.34
CA VAL A 403 -4.75 -7.65 -16.61
C VAL A 403 -4.19 -8.60 -17.69
N ILE A 404 -3.73 -8.06 -18.82
CA ILE A 404 -3.17 -8.87 -19.92
C ILE A 404 -1.97 -9.69 -19.44
N LYS A 405 -1.03 -9.07 -18.72
CA LYS A 405 0.16 -9.74 -18.20
C LYS A 405 -0.17 -10.83 -17.18
N ILE A 406 -1.12 -10.60 -16.28
CA ILE A 406 -1.49 -11.57 -15.24
C ILE A 406 -2.32 -12.72 -15.83
N PHE A 407 -3.09 -12.46 -16.88
CA PHE A 407 -3.91 -13.45 -17.57
C PHE A 407 -3.07 -14.57 -18.20
N SER A 408 -1.82 -14.30 -18.57
CA SER A 408 -0.92 -15.28 -19.18
C SER A 408 -0.20 -16.20 -18.19
N LEU A 409 -0.37 -16.01 -16.87
CA LEU A 409 0.44 -16.72 -15.87
C LEU A 409 -0.11 -18.10 -15.48
N GLY A 410 -1.41 -18.20 -15.15
CA GLY A 410 -1.97 -19.45 -14.63
C GLY A 410 -3.47 -19.38 -14.34
N ILE A 411 -4.08 -20.53 -14.05
CA ILE A 411 -5.55 -20.63 -13.88
C ILE A 411 -6.08 -19.79 -12.72
N TRP A 412 -5.39 -19.79 -11.58
CA TRP A 412 -5.80 -19.02 -10.40
C TRP A 412 -5.69 -17.51 -10.63
N GLN A 413 -4.71 -17.09 -11.43
CA GLN A 413 -4.56 -15.69 -11.86
C GLN A 413 -5.69 -15.27 -12.80
N LYS A 414 -6.08 -16.13 -13.75
CA LYS A 414 -7.23 -15.91 -14.65
C LYS A 414 -8.54 -15.80 -13.85
N LEU A 415 -8.77 -16.70 -12.90
CA LEU A 415 -9.93 -16.64 -12.01
C LEU A 415 -9.92 -15.37 -11.16
N GLY A 416 -8.74 -14.89 -10.74
CA GLY A 416 -8.60 -13.62 -10.01
C GLY A 416 -9.00 -12.41 -10.85
N ILE A 417 -8.65 -12.41 -12.14
CA ILE A 417 -9.10 -11.38 -13.08
C ILE A 417 -10.61 -11.43 -13.26
N MET A 418 -11.18 -12.63 -13.45
CA MET A 418 -12.64 -12.81 -13.59
C MET A 418 -13.39 -12.32 -12.34
N ALA A 419 -12.90 -12.67 -11.15
CA ALA A 419 -13.45 -12.19 -9.89
C ALA A 419 -13.32 -10.65 -9.75
N GLY A 420 -12.23 -10.07 -10.24
CA GLY A 420 -11.99 -8.63 -10.21
C GLY A 420 -13.00 -7.82 -11.03
N ILE A 421 -13.62 -8.40 -12.07
CA ILE A 421 -14.70 -7.72 -12.84
C ILE A 421 -15.85 -7.31 -11.92
N VAL A 422 -16.11 -8.08 -10.85
CA VAL A 422 -17.12 -7.77 -9.84
C VAL A 422 -16.89 -6.39 -9.20
N LEU A 423 -15.63 -5.96 -9.06
CA LEU A 423 -15.28 -4.64 -8.51
C LEU A 423 -15.80 -3.48 -9.34
N VAL A 424 -16.04 -3.70 -10.63
CA VAL A 424 -16.48 -2.66 -11.59
C VAL A 424 -18.00 -2.66 -11.77
N LEU A 425 -18.69 -3.74 -11.39
CA LEU A 425 -20.15 -3.85 -11.51
C LEU A 425 -20.93 -2.68 -10.89
N PRO A 426 -20.56 -2.13 -9.71
CA PRO A 426 -21.26 -0.99 -9.14
C PRO A 426 -21.30 0.25 -10.05
N LEU A 427 -20.31 0.41 -10.94
CA LEU A 427 -20.28 1.52 -11.90
C LEU A 427 -21.34 1.35 -13.00
N VAL A 428 -21.55 0.12 -13.46
CA VAL A 428 -22.60 -0.19 -14.45
C VAL A 428 -23.99 0.08 -13.85
N LEU A 429 -24.15 -0.24 -12.56
CA LEU A 429 -25.38 -0.05 -11.81
C LEU A 429 -25.55 1.39 -11.28
N ASN A 430 -24.65 2.32 -11.61
CA ASN A 430 -24.64 3.67 -11.04
C ASN A 430 -25.96 4.42 -11.22
N LYS A 431 -26.61 4.29 -12.38
CA LYS A 431 -27.93 4.90 -12.64
C LYS A 431 -29.03 4.33 -11.73
N MET A 432 -28.98 3.04 -11.40
CA MET A 432 -29.94 2.42 -10.50
C MET A 432 -29.71 2.91 -9.07
N LEU A 433 -28.45 3.01 -8.65
CA LEU A 433 -28.05 3.51 -7.33
C LEU A 433 -28.42 5.00 -7.10
N LEU A 434 -28.54 5.79 -8.16
CA LEU A 434 -29.01 7.17 -8.08
C LEU A 434 -30.54 7.30 -7.95
N LYS A 435 -31.30 6.32 -8.46
CA LYS A 435 -32.78 6.37 -8.46
C LYS A 435 -33.40 6.04 -7.10
N THR A 436 -32.68 5.34 -6.23
CA THR A 436 -33.18 4.86 -4.92
C THR A 436 -33.26 5.93 -3.82
N ARG A 437 -33.04 7.21 -4.13
CA ARG A 437 -33.16 8.35 -3.17
C ARG A 437 -34.03 9.50 -3.71
N ALA A 438 -35.04 9.20 -4.53
CA ALA A 438 -36.11 10.15 -4.85
C ALA A 438 -37.25 10.01 -3.84
#